data_AF-A0AAD6ZJL5-F1
#
_entry.id   AF-A0AAD6ZJL5-F1
#
_cell.length_a   1.000
_cell.length_b   1.000
_cell.length_c   1.000
_cell.angle_alpha   90.00
_cell.angle_beta   90.00
_cell.angle_gamma   90.00
#
_symmetry.space_group_name_H-M   'P 1'
#
loop_
_entity.id
_entity.type
_entity.pdbx_description
1 polymer ?
#
loop_
_entity_poly.entity_id
_entity_poly.type
_entity_poly.pdbx_seq_one_letter_code
_entity_poly.pdbx_strand_id
1 'polypeptide(L)'
;MDSKSPLVEAMGILCPEVNADLLSRERYSPHGETSFNGSGVLLDHHIYELILQYWNHKYSPQYIRSTDLTFELMNAGVNVLPSRGKKLTSFKHKTRTFGTFEKNDGNSSISFRHPSTGRKDAGFIRSMWTQVLQGQQRIFVVVQPHGEVLPADAAKTPYLTHTHFKCTVRYTHPPHPQPLLVIEPEHIISHIAYHSRPTGTYGIVRAITIFADSLHRDRD
;
A
#
# COMPACT_ATOMS: atom_id res chain seq x y z
N MET A 1 -8.46 -35.30 -12.91
CA MET A 1 -7.55 -34.52 -13.79
C MET A 1 -8.37 -33.38 -14.32
N ASP A 2 -8.42 -32.26 -13.59
CA ASP A 2 -9.25 -31.11 -13.95
C ASP A 2 -8.51 -30.25 -14.97
N SER A 3 -9.02 -30.25 -16.21
CA SER A 3 -8.49 -29.39 -17.26
C SER A 3 -8.88 -27.94 -16.98
N LYS A 4 -7.88 -27.08 -16.78
CA LYS A 4 -8.10 -25.63 -16.71
C LYS A 4 -8.69 -25.15 -18.05
N SER A 5 -9.65 -24.24 -17.96
CA SER A 5 -10.30 -23.64 -19.13
C SER A 5 -9.26 -22.93 -20.01
N PRO A 6 -9.18 -23.22 -21.33
CA PRO A 6 -8.25 -22.60 -22.26
C PRO A 6 -8.34 -21.07 -22.30
N LEU A 7 -9.51 -20.53 -21.91
CA LEU A 7 -9.78 -19.10 -21.87
C LEU A 7 -9.06 -18.40 -20.71
N VAL A 8 -8.89 -19.10 -19.58
CA VAL A 8 -8.12 -18.61 -18.42
C VAL A 8 -6.62 -18.59 -18.74
N GLU A 9 -6.15 -19.57 -19.50
CA GLU A 9 -4.76 -19.66 -19.93
C GLU A 9 -4.41 -18.60 -20.99
N ALA A 10 -5.30 -18.37 -21.96
CA ALA A 10 -5.15 -17.34 -22.98
C ALA A 10 -5.16 -15.91 -22.40
N MET A 11 -5.95 -15.65 -21.34
CA MET A 11 -5.95 -14.36 -20.66
C MET A 11 -4.69 -14.10 -19.83
N GLY A 12 -4.02 -15.15 -19.34
CA GLY A 12 -2.73 -15.04 -18.65
C GLY A 12 -1.58 -14.66 -19.59
N ILE A 13 -1.68 -15.00 -20.88
CA ILE A 13 -0.66 -14.74 -21.90
C ILE A 13 -0.73 -13.30 -22.43
N LEU A 14 -1.93 -12.71 -22.50
CA LEU A 14 -2.13 -11.36 -23.05
C LEU A 14 -2.00 -10.22 -22.02
N CYS A 15 -2.01 -10.53 -20.72
CA CYS A 15 -1.93 -9.53 -19.64
C CYS A 15 -1.19 -10.11 -18.42
N PRO A 16 0.16 -10.06 -18.36
CA PRO A 16 0.91 -10.53 -17.21
C PRO A 16 0.90 -9.48 -16.09
N GLU A 17 -0.28 -9.05 -15.63
CA GLU A 17 -0.43 -8.17 -14.48
C GLU A 17 -1.63 -8.62 -13.64
N VAL A 18 -1.30 -9.15 -12.46
CA VAL A 18 -2.18 -9.77 -11.47
C VAL A 18 -3.41 -8.91 -11.17
N ASN A 19 -4.60 -9.46 -11.43
CA ASN A 19 -5.88 -8.92 -10.96
C ASN A 19 -5.98 -9.13 -9.45
N ALA A 20 -5.99 -8.06 -8.63
CA ALA A 20 -6.22 -8.21 -7.19
C ALA A 20 -7.66 -8.67 -6.89
N ASP A 21 -8.63 -8.37 -7.77
CA ASP A 21 -10.01 -8.86 -7.62
C ASP A 21 -10.14 -10.39 -7.77
N LEU A 22 -9.20 -11.04 -8.47
CA LEU A 22 -9.17 -12.50 -8.64
C LEU A 22 -8.37 -13.23 -7.56
N LEU A 23 -7.69 -12.52 -6.65
CA LEU A 23 -6.99 -13.15 -5.52
C LEU A 23 -7.94 -13.65 -4.42
N SER A 24 -9.26 -13.57 -4.66
CA SER A 24 -10.30 -13.67 -3.63
C SER A 24 -11.05 -15.00 -3.56
N ARG A 25 -10.62 -16.09 -4.24
CA ARG A 25 -11.39 -17.36 -4.18
C ARG A 25 -10.63 -18.66 -3.98
N GLU A 26 -9.36 -18.76 -4.35
CA GLU A 26 -8.60 -20.00 -4.13
C GLU A 26 -7.89 -19.95 -2.76
N ARG A 27 -8.24 -20.89 -1.89
CA ARG A 27 -7.50 -21.11 -0.64
C ARG A 27 -6.28 -21.97 -0.94
N TYR A 28 -5.12 -21.48 -0.57
CA TYR A 28 -3.89 -22.26 -0.60
C TYR A 28 -3.96 -23.37 0.46
N SER A 29 -3.47 -24.56 0.10
CA SER A 29 -3.17 -25.59 1.10
C SER A 29 -1.96 -25.17 1.94
N PRO A 30 -1.75 -25.72 3.14
CA PRO A 30 -0.57 -25.38 3.96
C PRO A 30 0.75 -25.51 3.21
N HIS A 31 0.89 -26.60 2.42
CA HIS A 31 2.05 -26.79 1.56
C HIS A 31 2.17 -25.72 0.47
N GLY A 32 1.04 -25.31 -0.12
CA GLY A 32 0.97 -24.21 -1.08
C GLY A 32 1.39 -22.87 -0.48
N GLU A 33 1.02 -22.57 0.77
CA GLU A 33 1.46 -21.36 1.46
C GLU A 33 2.98 -21.34 1.64
N THR A 34 3.55 -22.42 2.16
CA THR A 34 5.00 -22.54 2.36
C THR A 34 5.75 -22.43 1.04
N SER A 35 5.28 -23.10 -0.01
CA SER A 35 5.87 -23.03 -1.34
C SER A 35 5.82 -21.61 -1.93
N PHE A 36 4.64 -20.96 -1.87
CA PHE A 36 4.48 -19.60 -2.39
C PHE A 36 5.41 -18.61 -1.66
N ASN A 37 5.36 -18.60 -0.33
CA ASN A 37 6.15 -17.68 0.48
C ASN A 37 7.65 -17.98 0.37
N GLY A 38 8.04 -19.25 0.35
CA GLY A 38 9.43 -19.70 0.20
C GLY A 38 10.08 -19.27 -1.12
N SER A 39 9.29 -19.24 -2.21
CA SER A 39 9.76 -18.77 -3.53
C SER A 39 9.98 -17.25 -3.62
N GLY A 40 9.56 -16.48 -2.63
CA GLY A 40 9.75 -15.03 -2.58
C GLY A 40 11.20 -14.62 -2.31
N VAL A 41 11.42 -13.31 -2.23
CA VAL A 41 12.70 -12.73 -1.77
C VAL A 41 12.58 -12.36 -0.29
N LEU A 42 13.72 -12.27 0.40
CA LEU A 42 13.74 -11.83 1.79
C LEU A 42 13.22 -10.39 1.88
N LEU A 43 12.29 -10.15 2.80
CA LEU A 43 11.81 -8.80 3.09
C LEU A 43 12.92 -8.01 3.78
N ASP A 44 13.03 -6.72 3.43
CA ASP A 44 13.81 -5.79 4.25
C ASP A 44 13.25 -5.79 5.69
N HIS A 45 14.14 -5.72 6.68
CA HIS A 45 13.76 -5.84 8.08
C HIS A 45 12.71 -4.79 8.48
N HIS A 46 12.86 -3.54 8.00
CA HIS A 46 11.90 -2.49 8.33
C HIS A 46 10.52 -2.78 7.71
N ILE A 47 10.48 -3.27 6.47
CA ILE A 47 9.23 -3.66 5.81
C ILE A 47 8.57 -4.85 6.50
N TYR A 48 9.36 -5.85 6.89
CA TYR A 48 8.88 -7.02 7.63
C TYR A 48 8.20 -6.60 8.94
N GLU A 49 8.85 -5.74 9.74
CA GLU A 49 8.28 -5.25 11.00
C GLU A 49 7.00 -4.43 10.77
N LEU A 50 6.94 -3.61 9.72
CA LEU A 50 5.74 -2.87 9.38
C LEU A 50 4.56 -3.79 9.02
N ILE A 51 4.80 -4.86 8.25
CA ILE A 51 3.76 -5.84 7.89
C ILE A 51 3.30 -6.59 9.14
N LEU A 52 4.24 -7.01 10.00
CA LEU A 52 3.94 -7.70 11.25
C LEU A 52 3.07 -6.85 12.17
N GLN A 53 3.46 -5.59 12.39
CA GLN A 53 2.71 -4.65 13.22
C GLN A 53 1.32 -4.39 12.64
N TYR A 54 1.23 -4.15 11.32
CA TYR A 54 -0.03 -3.96 10.63
C TYR A 54 -0.97 -5.15 10.81
N TRP A 55 -0.48 -6.36 10.55
CA TRP A 55 -1.27 -7.58 10.64
C TRP A 55 -1.78 -7.80 12.05
N ASN A 56 -0.86 -7.77 13.03
CA ASN A 56 -1.18 -8.01 14.43
C ASN A 56 -2.12 -6.96 15.02
N HIS A 57 -2.11 -5.73 14.50
CA HIS A 57 -3.08 -4.72 14.90
C HIS A 57 -4.49 -5.00 14.35
N LYS A 58 -4.61 -5.55 13.13
CA LYS A 58 -5.87 -5.65 12.39
C LYS A 58 -6.54 -7.02 12.45
N TYR A 59 -5.76 -8.10 12.54
CA TYR A 59 -6.22 -9.46 12.29
C TYR A 59 -5.89 -10.44 13.41
N SER A 60 -6.63 -11.55 13.40
CA SER A 60 -6.36 -12.74 14.20
C SER A 60 -6.24 -13.97 13.28
N PRO A 61 -5.33 -14.92 13.60
CA PRO A 61 -4.47 -14.95 14.75
C PRO A 61 -3.28 -13.98 14.61
N GLN A 62 -2.66 -13.71 15.76
CA GLN A 62 -1.43 -12.95 15.84
C GLN A 62 -0.27 -13.80 15.34
N TYR A 63 0.67 -13.14 14.66
CA TYR A 63 1.90 -13.74 14.19
C TYR A 63 3.08 -13.26 15.05
N ILE A 64 4.10 -14.10 15.20
CA ILE A 64 5.37 -13.73 15.81
C ILE A 64 6.46 -13.58 14.75
N ARG A 65 7.63 -13.05 15.15
CA ARG A 65 8.79 -13.02 14.26
C ARG A 65 9.33 -14.42 14.02
N SER A 66 9.85 -14.64 12.82
CA SER A 66 10.60 -15.88 12.53
C SER A 66 11.84 -16.05 13.40
N THR A 67 12.47 -14.95 13.82
CA THR A 67 13.62 -14.95 14.74
C THR A 67 13.25 -15.29 16.18
N ASP A 68 11.99 -15.09 16.55
CA ASP A 68 11.50 -15.29 17.92
C ASP A 68 10.99 -16.73 18.12
N LEU A 69 11.02 -17.57 17.07
CA LEU A 69 10.53 -18.94 17.11
C LEU A 69 11.47 -19.83 17.93
N THR A 70 10.98 -20.32 19.06
CA THR A 70 11.63 -21.34 19.89
C THR A 70 10.98 -22.71 19.68
N PHE A 71 11.65 -23.78 20.11
CA PHE A 71 11.10 -25.14 20.06
C PHE A 71 9.78 -25.27 20.85
N GLU A 72 9.68 -24.60 22.01
CA GLU A 72 8.46 -24.57 22.82
C GLU A 72 7.30 -23.89 22.09
N LEU A 73 7.56 -22.74 21.46
CA LEU A 73 6.56 -22.01 20.69
C LEU A 73 6.12 -22.79 19.45
N MET A 74 7.04 -23.51 18.79
CA MET A 74 6.71 -24.38 17.67
C MET A 74 5.72 -25.49 18.07
N ASN A 75 5.91 -26.12 19.23
CA ASN A 75 5.00 -27.14 19.75
C ASN A 75 3.64 -26.56 20.17
N ALA A 76 3.60 -25.28 20.57
CA ALA A 76 2.36 -24.56 20.87
C ALA A 76 1.57 -24.15 19.62
N GLY A 77 2.09 -24.41 18.40
CA GLY A 77 1.39 -24.10 17.15
C GLY A 77 1.27 -22.60 16.88
N VAL A 78 2.24 -21.79 17.32
CA VAL A 78 2.21 -20.35 17.06
C VAL A 78 2.37 -20.04 15.57
N ASN A 79 1.72 -18.97 15.12
CA ASN A 79 1.84 -18.51 13.74
C ASN A 79 3.09 -17.65 13.59
N VAL A 80 3.90 -17.93 12.58
CA VAL A 80 5.16 -17.21 12.31
C VAL A 80 5.01 -16.45 11.01
N LEU A 81 5.26 -15.14 11.02
CA LEU A 81 5.11 -14.36 9.80
C LEU A 81 6.24 -14.78 8.84
N PRO A 82 5.95 -15.14 7.59
CA PRO A 82 7.00 -15.48 6.64
C PRO A 82 7.95 -14.31 6.44
N SER A 83 9.25 -14.54 6.55
CA SER A 83 10.28 -13.51 6.32
C SER A 83 10.47 -13.18 4.84
N ARG A 84 9.84 -13.96 3.95
CA ARG A 84 9.93 -13.81 2.50
C ARG A 84 8.58 -13.43 1.91
N GLY A 85 8.63 -12.63 0.86
CA GLY A 85 7.46 -12.20 0.10
C GLY A 85 7.81 -11.97 -1.37
N LYS A 86 6.81 -11.93 -2.24
CA LYS A 86 7.01 -11.60 -3.65
C LYS A 86 6.79 -10.10 -3.83
N LYS A 87 7.81 -9.39 -4.29
CA LYS A 87 7.73 -7.96 -4.62
C LYS A 87 6.84 -7.77 -5.84
N LEU A 88 5.90 -6.83 -5.76
CA LEU A 88 5.09 -6.40 -6.89
C LEU A 88 5.55 -5.05 -7.41
N THR A 89 5.53 -4.88 -8.73
CA THR A 89 5.73 -3.57 -9.38
C THR A 89 4.42 -2.85 -9.65
N SER A 90 3.33 -3.61 -9.83
CA SER A 90 1.99 -3.11 -10.12
C SER A 90 0.93 -4.13 -9.68
N PHE A 91 -0.29 -3.67 -9.41
CA PHE A 91 -1.48 -4.50 -9.26
C PHE A 91 -2.72 -3.77 -9.73
N LYS A 92 -3.77 -4.51 -10.10
CA LYS A 92 -5.07 -3.93 -10.45
C LYS A 92 -6.04 -4.00 -9.28
N HIS A 93 -6.70 -2.89 -8.94
CA HIS A 93 -7.77 -2.83 -7.94
C HIS A 93 -8.85 -1.83 -8.37
N LYS A 94 -10.13 -2.20 -8.23
CA LYS A 94 -11.29 -1.39 -8.68
C LYS A 94 -11.10 -0.80 -10.09
N THR A 95 -10.72 -1.65 -11.06
CA THR A 95 -10.44 -1.30 -12.48
C THR A 95 -9.22 -0.41 -12.75
N ARG A 96 -8.44 -0.06 -11.71
CA ARG A 96 -7.28 0.82 -11.84
C ARG A 96 -5.99 0.04 -11.60
N THR A 97 -4.95 0.35 -12.35
CA THR A 97 -3.60 -0.18 -12.10
C THR A 97 -2.85 0.78 -11.19
N PHE A 98 -2.40 0.28 -10.06
CA PHE A 98 -1.52 0.99 -9.12
C PHE A 98 -0.08 0.50 -9.31
N GLY A 99 0.90 1.38 -9.10
CA GLY A 99 2.32 1.08 -9.28
C GLY A 99 3.19 1.67 -8.18
N THR A 100 4.44 1.21 -8.08
CA THR A 100 5.42 1.86 -7.21
C THR A 100 5.90 3.18 -7.82
N PHE A 101 6.26 4.12 -6.95
CA PHE A 101 6.80 5.44 -7.34
C PHE A 101 8.01 5.35 -8.26
N GLU A 102 8.88 4.34 -8.05
CA GLU A 102 10.07 4.10 -8.89
C GLU A 102 9.71 3.72 -10.33
N LYS A 103 8.57 3.05 -10.55
CA LYS A 103 8.13 2.62 -11.90
C LYS A 103 7.32 3.69 -12.59
N ASN A 104 6.39 4.31 -11.89
CA ASN A 104 5.52 5.36 -12.42
C ASN A 104 5.00 6.21 -11.26
N ASP A 105 5.41 7.46 -11.23
CA ASP A 105 5.05 8.42 -10.19
C ASP A 105 3.54 8.70 -10.16
N GLY A 106 2.90 8.86 -11.32
CA GLY A 106 1.45 9.10 -11.46
C GLY A 106 0.58 7.96 -10.91
N ASN A 107 0.95 6.70 -11.20
CA ASN A 107 0.22 5.52 -10.70
C ASN A 107 0.56 5.15 -9.25
N SER A 108 1.49 5.87 -8.63
CA SER A 108 1.88 5.66 -7.24
C SER A 108 1.24 6.64 -6.26
N SER A 109 0.78 7.80 -6.77
CA SER A 109 0.13 8.82 -5.95
C SER A 109 -1.31 8.41 -5.67
N ILE A 110 -1.61 8.15 -4.40
CA ILE A 110 -2.91 7.66 -3.98
C ILE A 110 -3.47 8.49 -2.82
N SER A 111 -4.79 8.55 -2.75
CA SER A 111 -5.45 8.77 -1.46
C SER A 111 -5.97 7.46 -0.92
N PHE A 112 -5.88 7.33 0.40
CA PHE A 112 -6.21 6.11 1.12
C PHE A 112 -6.86 6.43 2.46
N ARG A 113 -7.52 5.44 3.03
CA ARG A 113 -8.07 5.49 4.38
C ARG A 113 -7.07 4.86 5.34
N HIS A 114 -6.61 5.61 6.34
CA HIS A 114 -5.67 5.11 7.32
C HIS A 114 -6.28 3.92 8.09
N PRO A 115 -5.61 2.76 8.19
CA PRO A 115 -6.20 1.54 8.73
C PRO A 115 -6.60 1.68 10.21
N SER A 116 -5.77 2.32 11.04
CA SER A 116 -6.07 2.50 12.47
C SER A 116 -7.03 3.63 12.82
N THR A 117 -7.07 4.73 12.05
CA THR A 117 -7.84 5.93 12.41
C THR A 117 -9.07 6.15 11.52
N GLY A 118 -9.16 5.45 10.39
CA GLY A 118 -10.21 5.64 9.40
C GLY A 118 -10.15 6.98 8.67
N ARG A 119 -9.16 7.84 8.95
CA ARG A 119 -9.02 9.16 8.33
C ARG A 119 -8.51 9.03 6.90
N LYS A 120 -8.98 9.91 6.01
CA LYS A 120 -8.44 10.03 4.66
C LYS A 120 -7.06 10.69 4.71
N ASP A 121 -6.10 10.12 4.00
CA ASP A 121 -4.76 10.66 3.83
C ASP A 121 -4.26 10.42 2.39
N ALA A 122 -3.08 10.95 2.06
CA ALA A 122 -2.47 10.80 0.76
C ALA A 122 -0.97 10.49 0.86
N GLY A 123 -0.46 9.73 -0.10
CA GLY A 123 0.93 9.31 -0.11
C GLY A 123 1.36 8.68 -1.43
N PHE A 124 2.64 8.34 -1.51
CA PHE A 124 3.20 7.56 -2.62
C PHE A 124 3.39 6.10 -2.22
N ILE A 125 2.99 5.19 -3.10
CA ILE A 125 3.32 3.77 -2.98
C ILE A 125 4.83 3.60 -3.19
N ARG A 126 5.55 3.17 -2.16
CA ARG A 126 7.00 2.93 -2.21
C ARG A 126 7.33 1.50 -2.61
N SER A 127 6.64 0.54 -2.01
CA SER A 127 6.80 -0.87 -2.36
C SER A 127 5.51 -1.63 -2.12
N MET A 128 5.39 -2.80 -2.76
CA MET A 128 4.23 -3.66 -2.65
C MET A 128 4.71 -5.09 -2.57
N TRP A 129 4.05 -5.88 -1.73
CA TRP A 129 4.47 -7.22 -1.39
C TRP A 129 3.29 -8.15 -1.34
N THR A 130 3.49 -9.39 -1.78
CA THR A 130 2.51 -10.45 -1.60
C THR A 130 3.05 -11.57 -0.75
N GLN A 131 2.20 -12.04 0.13
CA GLN A 131 2.40 -13.21 0.97
C GLN A 131 1.10 -13.98 1.03
N VAL A 132 1.18 -15.28 1.24
CA VAL A 132 0.01 -16.09 1.55
C VAL A 132 -0.05 -16.26 3.07
N LEU A 133 -1.13 -15.79 3.67
CA LEU A 133 -1.39 -15.89 5.11
C LEU A 133 -2.79 -16.48 5.31
N GLN A 134 -2.91 -17.49 6.17
CA GLN A 134 -4.19 -18.19 6.43
C GLN A 134 -4.86 -18.70 5.15
N GLY A 135 -4.06 -19.25 4.24
CA GLY A 135 -4.52 -19.77 2.96
C GLY A 135 -4.91 -18.71 1.95
N GLN A 136 -4.73 -17.42 2.24
CA GLN A 136 -5.15 -16.31 1.37
C GLN A 136 -3.94 -15.51 0.91
N GLN A 137 -3.87 -15.25 -0.40
CA GLN A 137 -2.89 -14.33 -0.93
C GLN A 137 -3.29 -12.89 -0.57
N ARG A 138 -2.40 -12.22 0.16
CA ARG A 138 -2.55 -10.85 0.64
C ARG A 138 -1.61 -9.93 -0.14
N ILE A 139 -2.04 -8.69 -0.38
CA ILE A 139 -1.19 -7.63 -0.92
C ILE A 139 -0.98 -6.60 0.19
N PHE A 140 0.28 -6.39 0.58
CA PHE A 140 0.69 -5.32 1.47
C PHE A 140 1.28 -4.19 0.63
N VAL A 141 0.71 -3.00 0.76
CA VAL A 141 1.11 -1.78 0.07
C VAL A 141 1.80 -0.88 1.09
N VAL A 142 3.08 -0.63 0.89
CA VAL A 142 3.90 0.26 1.73
C VAL A 142 3.83 1.65 1.14
N VAL A 143 3.23 2.56 1.89
CA VAL A 143 2.99 3.95 1.51
C VAL A 143 3.90 4.86 2.31
N GLN A 144 4.47 5.86 1.65
CA GLN A 144 5.05 7.02 2.33
C GLN A 144 4.01 8.16 2.32
N PRO A 145 3.42 8.49 3.48
CA PRO A 145 2.49 9.61 3.58
C PRO A 145 3.18 10.94 3.23
N HIS A 146 2.42 11.89 2.71
CA HIS A 146 2.91 13.24 2.49
C HIS A 146 2.96 14.02 3.81
N GLY A 147 4.02 14.79 4.03
CA GLY A 147 4.12 15.58 5.26
C GLY A 147 3.23 16.81 5.24
N GLU A 148 2.52 17.04 6.33
CA GLU A 148 1.60 18.16 6.45
C GLU A 148 2.35 19.51 6.43
N VAL A 149 1.72 20.52 5.81
CA VAL A 149 2.18 21.90 5.95
C VAL A 149 1.90 22.41 7.36
N LEU A 150 2.79 23.25 7.89
CA LEU A 150 2.53 23.91 9.17
C LEU A 150 1.31 24.83 9.06
N PRO A 151 0.52 25.02 10.13
CA PRO A 151 -0.67 25.89 10.09
C PRO A 151 -0.37 27.31 9.57
N ALA A 152 0.79 27.87 9.92
CA ALA A 152 1.23 29.18 9.45
C ALA A 152 1.48 29.24 7.93
N ASP A 153 1.98 28.15 7.33
CA ASP A 153 2.15 28.06 5.87
C ASP A 153 0.84 27.70 5.17
N ALA A 154 0.01 26.84 5.79
CA ALA A 154 -1.32 26.50 5.29
C ALA A 154 -2.20 27.75 5.11
N ALA A 155 -2.14 28.68 6.09
CA ALA A 155 -2.87 29.94 6.06
C ALA A 155 -2.46 30.87 4.91
N LYS A 156 -1.28 30.69 4.32
CA LYS A 156 -0.83 31.45 3.14
C LYS A 156 -1.40 30.89 1.85
N THR A 157 -1.87 29.65 1.84
CA THR A 157 -2.41 29.01 0.64
C THR A 157 -3.83 29.51 0.34
N PRO A 158 -4.21 29.65 -0.94
CA PRO A 158 -5.57 30.05 -1.30
C PRO A 158 -6.60 28.94 -1.00
N TYR A 159 -6.14 27.70 -0.83
CA TYR A 159 -7.00 26.52 -0.69
C TYR A 159 -7.66 26.40 0.69
N LEU A 160 -7.12 27.08 1.70
CA LEU A 160 -7.76 27.15 3.02
C LEU A 160 -9.05 27.98 2.97
N THR A 161 -9.04 29.09 2.22
CA THR A 161 -10.19 30.00 2.08
C THR A 161 -11.12 29.61 0.92
N HIS A 162 -10.61 28.89 -0.08
CA HIS A 162 -11.38 28.45 -1.25
C HIS A 162 -11.55 26.92 -1.28
N THR A 163 -12.33 26.40 -0.33
CA THR A 163 -12.53 24.95 -0.14
C THR A 163 -13.16 24.25 -1.36
N HIS A 164 -13.85 24.99 -2.23
CA HIS A 164 -14.45 24.45 -3.47
C HIS A 164 -13.44 23.89 -4.47
N PHE A 165 -12.15 24.30 -4.41
CA PHE A 165 -11.12 23.71 -5.25
C PHE A 165 -10.82 22.24 -4.91
N LYS A 166 -11.25 21.76 -3.72
CA LYS A 166 -10.96 20.41 -3.21
C LYS A 166 -9.47 20.06 -3.38
N CYS A 167 -8.61 21.00 -2.99
CA CYS A 167 -7.17 20.84 -3.07
C CYS A 167 -6.58 20.83 -1.67
N THR A 168 -5.61 19.95 -1.44
CA THR A 168 -4.82 19.92 -0.22
C THR A 168 -3.37 20.25 -0.55
N VAL A 169 -2.65 20.86 0.39
CA VAL A 169 -1.25 21.23 0.23
C VAL A 169 -0.42 20.47 1.26
N ARG A 170 0.68 19.88 0.82
CA ARG A 170 1.64 19.17 1.65
C ARG A 170 3.05 19.61 1.31
N TYR A 171 4.02 19.45 2.21
CA TYR A 171 5.41 19.70 1.85
C TYR A 171 5.90 18.61 0.89
N THR A 172 6.59 19.00 -0.19
CA THR A 172 7.26 18.05 -1.08
C THR A 172 8.40 17.34 -0.35
N HIS A 173 9.14 18.10 0.47
CA HIS A 173 10.20 17.61 1.33
C HIS A 173 9.90 18.05 2.76
N PRO A 174 9.15 17.25 3.54
CA PRO A 174 8.84 17.60 4.91
C PRO A 174 10.12 17.65 5.76
N PRO A 175 10.15 18.49 6.82
CA PRO A 175 11.32 18.64 7.67
C PRO A 175 11.69 17.37 8.43
N HIS A 176 10.71 16.50 8.66
CA HIS A 176 10.88 15.19 9.24
C HIS A 176 10.35 14.13 8.27
N PRO A 177 11.08 13.02 8.07
CA PRO A 177 10.59 11.92 7.26
C PRO A 177 9.30 11.39 7.88
N GLN A 178 8.26 11.25 7.05
CA GLN A 178 7.02 10.62 7.50
C GLN A 178 7.26 9.12 7.64
N PRO A 179 6.80 8.49 8.73
CA PRO A 179 6.93 7.06 8.90
C PRO A 179 6.18 6.34 7.78
N LEU A 180 6.77 5.25 7.28
CA LEU A 180 6.08 4.39 6.31
C LEU A 180 4.88 3.73 6.97
N LEU A 181 3.84 3.52 6.17
CA LEU A 181 2.60 2.91 6.59
C LEU A 181 2.31 1.71 5.68
N VAL A 182 1.86 0.60 6.26
CA VAL A 182 1.31 -0.53 5.50
C VAL A 182 -0.20 -0.40 5.43
N ILE A 183 -0.73 -0.57 4.22
CA ILE A 183 -2.16 -0.70 3.95
C ILE A 183 -2.39 -1.90 3.02
N GLU A 184 -3.60 -2.43 2.98
CA GLU A 184 -4.07 -3.35 1.92
C GLU A 184 -4.87 -2.62 0.83
N PRO A 185 -5.08 -3.22 -0.36
CA PRO A 185 -5.80 -2.60 -1.47
C PRO A 185 -7.13 -1.95 -1.12
N GLU A 186 -7.92 -2.54 -0.21
CA GLU A 186 -9.25 -2.03 0.16
C GLU A 186 -9.21 -0.66 0.86
N HIS A 187 -8.05 -0.23 1.37
CA HIS A 187 -7.88 1.10 1.95
C HIS A 187 -7.62 2.15 0.87
N ILE A 188 -7.23 1.76 -0.34
CA ILE A 188 -6.96 2.69 -1.42
C ILE A 188 -8.28 3.19 -1.98
N ILE A 189 -8.45 4.51 -1.97
CA ILE A 189 -9.66 5.16 -2.48
C ILE A 189 -9.50 5.35 -3.98
N SER A 190 -8.45 6.07 -4.40
CA SER A 190 -8.07 6.20 -5.81
C SER A 190 -6.69 6.82 -5.98
N HIS A 191 -6.25 6.96 -7.23
CA HIS A 191 -5.18 7.89 -7.58
C HIS A 191 -5.54 9.31 -7.21
N ILE A 192 -4.53 10.11 -6.88
CA ILE A 192 -4.65 11.54 -6.65
C ILE A 192 -3.74 12.29 -7.61
N ALA A 193 -4.30 13.27 -8.33
CA ALA A 193 -3.49 14.13 -9.18
C ALA A 193 -2.72 15.11 -8.29
N TYR A 194 -1.44 15.31 -8.61
CA TYR A 194 -0.59 16.18 -7.82
C TYR A 194 0.25 17.09 -8.71
N HIS A 195 0.60 18.25 -8.17
CA HIS A 195 1.43 19.23 -8.86
C HIS A 195 2.45 19.84 -7.90
N SER A 196 3.73 19.63 -8.18
CA SER A 196 4.83 20.16 -7.40
C SER A 196 5.04 21.64 -7.68
N ARG A 197 5.29 22.41 -6.62
CA ARG A 197 5.52 23.84 -6.67
C ARG A 197 6.85 24.18 -5.98
N PRO A 198 7.66 25.04 -6.59
CA PRO A 198 8.93 25.43 -6.00
C PRO A 198 8.71 26.27 -4.74
N THR A 199 9.78 26.38 -3.95
CA THR A 199 9.90 27.34 -2.84
C THR A 199 9.47 28.75 -3.28
N GLY A 200 8.84 29.48 -2.37
CA GLY A 200 8.32 30.83 -2.59
C GLY A 200 6.88 30.87 -3.09
N THR A 201 6.30 29.74 -3.50
CA THR A 201 4.89 29.67 -3.87
C THR A 201 4.01 30.08 -2.68
N TYR A 202 3.14 31.07 -2.88
CA TYR A 202 2.33 31.71 -1.83
C TYR A 202 3.14 32.29 -0.65
N GLY A 203 4.43 32.60 -0.84
CA GLY A 203 5.29 33.05 0.26
C GLY A 203 5.67 31.94 1.26
N ILE A 204 5.55 30.68 0.86
CA ILE A 204 6.00 29.51 1.64
C ILE A 204 7.46 29.23 1.30
N VAL A 205 8.32 29.18 2.32
CA VAL A 205 9.78 29.05 2.16
C VAL A 205 10.25 27.62 1.81
N ARG A 206 9.32 26.69 1.63
CA ARG A 206 9.59 25.29 1.27
C ARG A 206 8.83 24.91 0.01
N ALA A 207 9.35 23.95 -0.73
CA ALA A 207 8.62 23.33 -1.84
C ALA A 207 7.36 22.63 -1.31
N ILE A 208 6.25 22.81 -2.03
CA ILE A 208 4.95 22.23 -1.69
C ILE A 208 4.43 21.41 -2.86
N THR A 209 3.66 20.38 -2.55
CA THR A 209 2.89 19.63 -3.53
C THR A 209 1.41 19.92 -3.29
N ILE A 210 0.72 20.31 -4.35
CA ILE A 210 -0.72 20.53 -4.34
C ILE A 210 -1.37 19.25 -4.85
N PHE A 211 -2.30 18.71 -4.08
CA PHE A 211 -3.06 17.52 -4.42
C PHE A 211 -4.49 17.92 -4.77
N ALA A 212 -4.95 17.50 -5.94
CA ALA A 212 -6.30 17.77 -6.41
C ALA A 212 -7.20 16.56 -6.14
N ASP A 213 -8.00 16.67 -5.08
CA ASP A 213 -9.02 15.69 -4.71
C ASP A 213 -10.33 15.86 -5.50
N SER A 214 -10.42 16.89 -6.34
CA SER A 214 -11.63 17.19 -7.14
C SER A 214 -12.01 16.09 -8.15
N LEU A 215 -11.06 15.24 -8.51
CA LEU A 215 -11.26 14.12 -9.43
C LEU A 215 -11.78 12.85 -8.74
N HIS A 216 -11.88 12.86 -7.41
CA HIS A 216 -12.55 11.80 -6.66
C HIS A 216 -14.05 11.92 -6.97
N ARG A 217 -14.55 11.01 -7.81
CA ARG A 217 -15.99 10.96 -8.15
C ARG A 217 -16.86 10.37 -7.04
N ASP A 218 -16.31 10.16 -5.84
CA ASP A 218 -16.95 9.44 -4.71
C ASP A 218 -17.77 8.23 -5.19
N ARG A 219 -17.19 7.47 -6.14
CA ARG A 219 -17.78 6.24 -6.64
C ARG A 219 -17.33 5.14 -5.70
N ASP A 220 -18.16 4.85 -4.71
CA ASP A 220 -18.06 3.65 -3.90
C ASP A 220 -18.18 2.38 -4.76
#